data_AF-A0A840TVJ6-F1
#
_entry.id   AF-A0A840TVJ6-F1
#
_cell.length_a   1.000
_cell.length_b   1.000
_cell.length_c   1.000
_cell.angle_alpha   90.00
_cell.angle_beta   90.00
_cell.angle_gamma   90.00
#
_symmetry.space_group_name_H-M   'P 1'
#
loop_
_entity.id
_entity.type
_entity.pdbx_description
1 polymer ?
#
loop_
_entity_poly.entity_id
_entity_poly.type
_entity_poly.pdbx_seq_one_letter_code
_entity_poly.pdbx_strand_id
1 'polypeptide(L)'
;MIDDLLENYLKPGLEKDSILALLGKPYTDGIGPRLPKDIVIPDSLDINTLVNLKGKIRDKKFEELDEFHRLNSKLDTLMLYPVGQSVMDPNFLVIKLDGNGKASEFWVEQH
;
A
#
# COMPACT_ATOMS: atom_id res chain seq x y z
N MET A 1 13.75 7.25 -14.44
CA MET A 1 13.90 5.78 -14.60
C MET A 1 12.73 5.00 -14.03
N ILE A 2 12.36 5.14 -12.74
CA ILE A 2 11.15 4.46 -12.19
C ILE A 2 9.88 5.09 -12.75
N ASP A 3 9.84 6.43 -12.84
CA ASP A 3 8.71 7.15 -13.42
C ASP A 3 8.50 6.78 -14.90
N ASP A 4 9.58 6.64 -15.68
CA ASP A 4 9.50 6.18 -17.07
C ASP A 4 8.88 4.77 -17.18
N LEU A 5 9.15 3.91 -16.19
CA LEU A 5 8.63 2.55 -16.15
C LEU A 5 7.14 2.52 -15.78
N LEU A 6 6.73 3.38 -14.84
CA LEU A 6 5.33 3.61 -14.49
C LEU A 6 4.53 4.21 -15.65
N GLU A 7 5.07 5.23 -16.31
CA GLU A 7 4.37 5.96 -17.37
C GLU A 7 4.28 5.18 -18.69
N ASN A 8 5.33 4.44 -19.05
CA ASN A 8 5.39 3.80 -20.37
C ASN A 8 5.00 2.32 -20.34
N TYR A 9 5.35 1.58 -19.28
CA TYR A 9 5.27 0.11 -19.28
C TYR A 9 4.23 -0.45 -18.31
N LEU A 10 3.97 0.21 -17.18
CA LEU A 10 3.03 -0.27 -16.16
C LEU A 10 1.68 0.44 -16.26
N LYS A 11 0.81 -0.07 -17.13
CA LYS A 11 -0.54 0.46 -17.36
C LYS A 11 -1.61 -0.35 -16.63
N PRO A 12 -2.68 0.30 -16.13
CA PRO A 12 -3.84 -0.41 -15.62
C PRO A 12 -4.41 -1.37 -16.68
N GLY A 13 -4.80 -2.57 -16.25
CA GLY A 13 -5.30 -3.66 -17.09
C GLY A 13 -4.25 -4.72 -17.45
N LEU A 14 -2.98 -4.53 -17.11
CA LEU A 14 -1.92 -5.53 -17.31
C LEU A 14 -2.20 -6.81 -16.50
N GLU A 15 -2.05 -7.97 -17.13
CA GLU A 15 -2.19 -9.24 -16.43
C GLU A 15 -0.98 -9.53 -15.53
N LYS A 16 -1.23 -10.21 -14.40
CA LYS A 16 -0.18 -10.64 -13.46
C LYS A 16 1.00 -11.31 -14.18
N ASP A 17 0.73 -12.21 -15.13
CA ASP A 17 1.79 -12.92 -15.86
C ASP A 17 2.64 -11.99 -16.73
N SER A 18 2.05 -10.96 -17.32
CA SER A 18 2.79 -9.94 -18.08
C SER A 18 3.70 -9.12 -17.16
N ILE A 19 3.23 -8.80 -15.96
CA ILE A 19 4.03 -8.09 -14.96
C ILE A 19 5.19 -8.95 -14.48
N LEU A 20 4.94 -10.24 -14.22
CA LEU A 20 5.99 -11.20 -13.86
C LEU A 20 7.02 -11.37 -14.98
N ALA A 21 6.61 -11.33 -16.24
CA ALA A 21 7.53 -11.38 -17.37
C ALA A 21 8.40 -10.11 -17.50
N LEU A 22 7.84 -8.93 -17.18
CA LEU A 22 8.53 -7.64 -17.27
C LEU A 22 9.47 -7.38 -16.08
N LEU A 23 8.99 -7.63 -14.86
CA LEU A 23 9.68 -7.26 -13.62
C LEU A 23 10.32 -8.46 -12.91
N GLY A 24 9.99 -9.69 -13.33
CA GLY A 24 10.42 -10.90 -12.67
C GLY A 24 9.60 -11.21 -11.41
N LYS A 25 10.21 -11.98 -10.51
CA LYS A 25 9.57 -12.43 -9.27
C LYS A 25 9.48 -11.26 -8.27
N PRO A 26 8.28 -10.96 -7.73
CA PRO A 26 8.13 -9.95 -6.70
C PRO A 26 8.85 -10.37 -5.41
N TYR A 27 9.27 -9.38 -4.62
CA TYR A 27 9.82 -9.62 -3.29
C TYR A 27 8.74 -10.15 -2.35
N THR A 28 7.52 -9.65 -2.49
CA THR A 28 6.35 -10.14 -1.76
C THR A 28 5.15 -10.15 -2.70
N ASP A 29 4.46 -11.28 -2.78
CA ASP A 29 3.12 -11.36 -3.33
C ASP A 29 2.16 -11.86 -2.25
N GLY A 30 1.05 -11.16 -2.05
CA GLY A 30 0.14 -11.48 -0.96
C GLY A 30 -1.16 -10.73 -1.01
N ILE A 31 -2.18 -11.34 -0.41
CA ILE A 31 -3.46 -10.69 -0.13
C ILE A 31 -3.34 -10.08 1.26
N GLY A 32 -3.45 -8.76 1.34
CA GLY A 32 -3.32 -8.01 2.58
C GLY A 32 -4.54 -7.13 2.83
N PRO A 33 -4.95 -6.91 4.09
CA PRO A 33 -5.91 -5.88 4.42
C PRO A 33 -5.26 -4.52 4.16
N ARG A 34 -5.86 -3.71 3.29
CA ARG A 34 -5.43 -2.34 3.04
C ARG A 34 -6.62 -1.39 3.12
N LEU A 35 -6.40 -0.21 3.68
CA LEU A 35 -7.38 0.85 3.61
C LEU A 35 -7.48 1.36 2.16
N PRO A 36 -8.69 1.44 1.60
CA PRO A 36 -8.91 2.12 0.33
C PRO A 36 -8.45 3.58 0.40
N LYS A 37 -7.86 4.08 -0.68
CA LYS A 37 -7.35 5.46 -0.77
C LYS A 37 -8.43 6.52 -0.57
N ASP A 38 -9.69 6.18 -0.87
CA ASP A 38 -10.84 7.09 -0.75
C ASP A 38 -11.35 7.25 0.69
N ILE A 39 -10.86 6.43 1.63
CA ILE A 39 -11.29 6.51 3.02
C ILE A 39 -10.55 7.64 3.71
N VAL A 40 -11.31 8.67 4.09
CA VAL A 40 -10.82 9.75 4.95
C VAL A 40 -10.74 9.22 6.38
N ILE A 41 -9.53 9.18 6.93
CA ILE A 41 -9.32 8.89 8.35
C ILE A 41 -9.89 10.10 9.13
N PRO A 42 -10.79 9.89 10.10
CA PRO A 42 -11.32 10.97 10.92
C PRO A 42 -10.20 11.70 11.66
N ASP A 43 -10.27 13.03 11.77
CA ASP A 43 -9.28 13.85 12.50
C ASP A 43 -9.05 13.36 13.93
N SER A 44 -10.09 12.78 14.57
CA SER A 44 -9.99 12.19 15.90
C SER A 44 -9.10 10.94 16.01
N LEU A 45 -8.73 10.35 14.87
CA LEU A 45 -7.89 9.16 14.72
C LEU A 45 -6.59 9.46 13.96
N ASP A 46 -6.31 10.73 13.67
CA ASP A 46 -5.07 11.14 13.00
C ASP A 46 -3.84 10.83 13.87
N ILE A 47 -2.86 10.12 13.31
CA ILE A 47 -1.68 9.62 14.03
C ILE A 47 -0.88 10.76 14.66
N ASN A 48 -0.77 11.92 13.99
CA ASN A 48 -0.04 13.06 14.56
C ASN A 48 -0.73 13.60 15.81
N THR A 49 -2.06 13.60 15.81
CA THR A 49 -2.87 13.94 16.98
C THR A 49 -2.71 12.88 18.07
N LEU A 50 -2.69 11.59 17.72
CA LEU A 50 -2.56 10.47 18.67
C LEU A 50 -1.20 10.43 19.37
N VAL A 51 -0.10 10.71 18.66
CA VAL A 51 1.26 10.71 19.22
C VAL A 51 1.43 11.77 20.31
N ASN A 52 0.64 12.86 20.25
CA ASN A 52 0.65 13.92 21.26
C ASN A 52 -0.18 13.57 22.50
N LEU A 53 -1.01 12.52 22.48
CA LEU A 53 -1.80 12.07 23.62
C LEU A 53 -0.94 11.23 24.59
N LYS A 54 -1.27 11.27 25.89
CA LYS A 54 -0.56 10.51 26.92
C LYS A 54 -1.49 9.55 27.68
N GLY A 55 -0.92 8.41 28.09
CA GLY A 55 -1.56 7.44 28.97
C GLY A 55 -2.77 6.72 28.35
N LYS A 56 -3.72 6.32 29.20
CA LYS A 56 -4.89 5.49 28.83
C LYS A 56 -5.75 6.05 27.67
N ILE A 57 -5.76 7.36 27.48
CA ILE A 57 -6.51 8.00 26.39
C ILE A 57 -5.88 7.68 25.04
N ARG A 58 -4.54 7.67 24.98
CA ARG A 58 -3.79 7.31 23.78
C ARG A 58 -4.05 5.85 23.43
N ASP A 59 -3.93 4.95 24.40
CA ASP A 59 -4.08 3.52 24.16
C ASP A 59 -5.49 3.18 23.66
N LYS A 60 -6.53 3.76 24.27
CA LYS A 60 -7.92 3.63 23.78
C LYS A 60 -8.09 4.16 22.35
N LYS A 61 -7.43 5.26 22.00
CA LYS A 61 -7.51 5.82 20.66
C LYS A 61 -6.78 4.99 19.60
N PHE A 62 -5.68 4.34 19.97
CA PHE A 62 -5.04 3.35 19.10
C PHE A 62 -5.93 2.12 18.90
N GLU A 63 -6.65 1.66 19.93
CA GLU A 63 -7.65 0.59 19.77
C GLU A 63 -8.78 1.01 18.81
N GLU A 64 -9.29 2.24 18.92
CA GLU A 64 -10.30 2.78 17.99
C GLU A 64 -9.76 2.89 16.55
N LEU A 65 -8.48 3.27 16.39
CA LEU A 65 -7.82 3.31 15.09
C LEU A 65 -7.65 1.90 14.50
N ASP A 66 -7.18 0.94 15.29
CA ASP A 66 -7.03 -0.45 14.85
C ASP A 66 -8.38 -1.05 14.45
N GLU A 67 -9.44 -0.76 15.21
CA GLU A 67 -10.79 -1.21 14.88
C GLU A 67 -11.31 -0.54 13.60
N PHE A 68 -11.07 0.77 13.43
CA PHE A 68 -11.38 1.47 12.19
C PHE A 68 -10.66 0.84 10.99
N HIS A 69 -9.36 0.57 11.11
CA HIS A 69 -8.59 -0.13 10.09
C HIS A 69 -9.19 -1.50 9.80
N ARG A 70 -9.52 -2.30 10.82
CA ARG A 70 -10.10 -3.64 10.64
C ARG A 70 -11.45 -3.63 9.92
N LEU A 71 -12.32 -2.67 10.26
CA LEU A 71 -13.66 -2.58 9.68
C LEU A 71 -13.67 -2.02 8.26
N ASN A 72 -12.72 -1.14 7.95
CA ASN A 72 -12.69 -0.41 6.68
C ASN A 72 -11.65 -0.96 5.69
N SER A 73 -10.78 -1.87 6.13
CA SER A 73 -9.82 -2.52 5.24
C SER A 73 -10.54 -3.41 4.25
N LYS A 74 -10.10 -3.35 3.00
CA LYS A 74 -10.45 -4.31 1.96
C LYS A 74 -9.27 -5.23 1.70
N LEU A 75 -9.56 -6.48 1.38
CA LEU A 75 -8.53 -7.42 0.96
C LEU A 75 -8.11 -7.05 -0.46
N ASP A 76 -6.88 -6.57 -0.59
CA ASP A 76 -6.27 -6.24 -1.87
C ASP A 76 -5.12 -7.21 -2.14
N THR A 77 -5.01 -7.66 -3.40
CA THR A 77 -3.86 -8.48 -3.82
C THR A 77 -2.76 -7.54 -4.29
N LEU A 78 -1.60 -7.63 -3.66
CA LEU A 78 -0.48 -6.71 -3.89
C LEU A 78 0.77 -7.49 -4.27
N MET A 79 1.56 -6.90 -5.16
CA MET A 79 2.91 -7.34 -5.48
C MET A 79 3.88 -6.20 -5.20
N LEU A 80 4.90 -6.47 -4.39
CA LEU A 80 5.94 -5.51 -4.02
C LEU A 80 7.24 -5.84 -4.74
N TYR A 81 7.80 -4.84 -5.41
CA TYR A 81 9.07 -4.92 -6.12
C TYR A 81 10.05 -3.90 -5.53
N PRO A 82 11.26 -4.33 -5.10
CA PRO A 82 12.26 -3.40 -4.63
C PRO A 82 12.78 -2.60 -5.84
N VAL A 83 12.62 -1.29 -5.80
CA VAL A 83 13.03 -0.40 -6.91
C VAL A 83 14.21 0.50 -6.56
N GLY A 84 14.72 0.41 -5.34
CA GLY A 84 15.97 1.04 -4.92
C GLY A 84 15.97 1.40 -3.44
N GLN A 85 16.93 2.22 -3.02
CA GLN A 85 16.97 2.83 -1.69
C GLN A 85 16.82 4.34 -1.83
N SER A 86 15.96 4.94 -1.00
CA SER A 86 16.07 6.34 -0.60
C SER A 86 17.17 6.46 0.46
N VAL A 87 17.59 7.68 0.80
CA VAL A 87 18.77 8.01 1.63
C VAL A 87 18.88 7.19 2.93
N MET A 88 17.77 6.67 3.46
CA MET A 88 17.72 5.72 4.58
C MET A 88 16.78 4.53 4.35
N ASP A 89 15.69 4.72 3.60
CA ASP A 89 14.55 3.79 3.52
C ASP A 89 14.42 3.15 2.12
N PRO A 90 14.28 1.81 1.98
CA PRO A 90 14.03 1.16 0.70
C PRO A 90 12.74 1.64 0.02
N ASN A 91 12.82 1.88 -1.28
CA ASN A 91 11.66 2.17 -2.13
C ASN A 91 11.11 0.86 -2.69
N PHE A 92 9.80 0.68 -2.57
CA PHE A 92 9.06 -0.44 -3.16
C PHE A 92 8.05 0.08 -4.18
N LEU A 93 8.07 -0.50 -5.38
CA LEU A 93 6.98 -0.38 -6.33
C LEU A 93 5.89 -1.36 -5.91
N VAL A 94 4.72 -0.81 -5.60
CA VAL A 94 3.54 -1.55 -5.21
C VAL A 94 2.60 -1.63 -6.41
N ILE A 95 2.20 -2.86 -6.74
CA ILE A 95 1.27 -3.16 -7.82
C ILE A 95 0.04 -3.81 -7.22
N LYS A 96 -1.11 -3.16 -7.38
CA LYS A 96 -2.40 -3.69 -6.92
C LYS A 96 -3.09 -4.45 -8.03
N LEU A 97 -3.41 -5.71 -7.78
CA LEU A 97 -4.22 -6.53 -8.66
C LEU A 97 -5.69 -6.47 -8.26
N ASP A 98 -6.56 -6.46 -9.27
CA ASP A 98 -7.99 -6.65 -9.12
C ASP A 98 -8.33 -8.14 -8.94
N GLY A 99 -9.62 -8.43 -8.67
CA GLY A 99 -10.11 -9.80 -8.49
C GLY A 99 -10.00 -10.69 -9.72
N ASN A 100 -9.64 -10.14 -10.89
CA ASN A 100 -9.40 -10.87 -12.13
C ASN A 100 -7.89 -11.09 -12.39
N GLY A 101 -7.02 -10.70 -11.45
CA GLY A 101 -5.57 -10.82 -11.60
C GLY A 101 -4.94 -9.78 -12.53
N LYS A 102 -5.65 -8.68 -12.80
CA LYS A 102 -5.13 -7.56 -13.61
C LYS A 102 -4.71 -6.41 -12.71
N ALA A 103 -3.66 -5.70 -13.07
CA ALA A 103 -3.22 -4.55 -12.33
C ALA A 103 -4.21 -3.39 -12.46
N SER A 104 -4.69 -2.91 -11.33
CA SER A 104 -5.59 -1.77 -11.22
C SER A 104 -4.83 -0.49 -10.95
N GLU A 105 -3.82 -0.55 -10.07
CA GLU A 105 -3.08 0.62 -9.62
C GLU A 105 -1.60 0.30 -9.40
N PHE A 106 -0.76 1.33 -9.56
CA PHE A 106 0.68 1.29 -9.35
C PHE A 106 1.11 2.54 -8.58
N TRP A 107 1.96 2.39 -7.57
CA TRP A 107 2.59 3.51 -6.87
C TRP A 107 3.89 3.07 -6.22
N VAL A 108 4.71 4.03 -5.81
CA VAL A 108 5.94 3.79 -5.05
C VAL A 108 5.71 4.13 -3.59
N GLU A 109 6.15 3.27 -2.68
CA GLU A 109 6.05 3.42 -1.23
C GLU A 109 7.45 3.30 -0.61
N GLN A 110 7.74 4.18 0.35
CA GLN A 110 8.95 4.13 1.17
C GLN A 110 8.65 3.35 2.45
N HIS A 111 9.52 2.40 2.77
CA HIS A 111 9.40 1.53 3.94
C HIS A 111 10.57 1.69 4.90
#